data_AF-A0AA96THY2-F1
#
_entry.id   AF-A0AA96THY2-F1
#
_cell.length_a   1.000
_cell.length_b   1.000
_cell.length_c   1.000
_cell.angle_alpha   90.00
_cell.angle_beta   90.00
_cell.angle_gamma   90.00
#
_symmetry.space_group_name_H-M   'P 1'
#
loop_
_entity.id
_entity.type
_entity.pdbx_description
1 polymer ?
#
loop_
_entity_poly.entity_id
_entity_poly.type
_entity_poly.pdbx_seq_one_letter_code
_entity_poly.pdbx_strand_id
1 'polypeptide(L)'
;MSESRPESNRAVDSLVDAVRGLVNEGVNRRVVVRDSKDDVVLEVPVALGLVAALAAPVVTTIGVGAALVGKCGIKLEDRRHPGGQSAATVDTDQV
;
A
#
# COMPACT_ATOMS: atom_id res chain seq x y z
N MET A 1 -49.83 -6.71 -8.32
CA MET A 1 -48.58 -7.03 -9.03
C MET A 1 -47.46 -6.71 -8.06
N SER A 2 -46.70 -7.75 -7.69
CA SER A 2 -45.94 -7.87 -6.44
C SER A 2 -44.90 -6.78 -6.22
N GLU A 3 -44.96 -6.16 -5.04
CA GLU A 3 -43.99 -5.18 -4.54
C GLU A 3 -42.59 -5.79 -4.43
N SER A 4 -41.62 -5.09 -4.99
CA SER A 4 -40.21 -5.46 -5.05
C SER A 4 -39.61 -5.43 -3.64
N ARG A 5 -39.20 -6.61 -3.18
CA ARG A 5 -38.70 -6.90 -1.83
C ARG A 5 -37.40 -6.12 -1.50
N PRO A 6 -37.38 -5.27 -0.46
CA PRO A 6 -36.20 -4.50 -0.02
C PRO A 6 -35.18 -5.32 0.81
N GLU A 7 -35.26 -6.65 0.80
CA GLU A 7 -34.46 -7.54 1.66
C GLU A 7 -32.97 -7.61 1.34
N SER A 8 -32.54 -7.25 0.13
CA SER A 8 -31.12 -7.21 -0.22
C SER A 8 -30.37 -6.10 0.52
N ASN A 9 -30.98 -4.91 0.67
CA ASN A 9 -30.31 -3.78 1.31
C ASN A 9 -30.05 -4.04 2.79
N ARG A 10 -31.00 -4.67 3.50
CA ARG A 10 -30.88 -4.97 4.94
C ARG A 10 -29.75 -5.96 5.25
N ALA A 11 -29.50 -6.92 4.35
CA ALA A 11 -28.38 -7.85 4.47
C ALA A 11 -27.04 -7.16 4.23
N VAL A 12 -27.00 -6.21 3.27
CA VAL A 12 -25.82 -5.38 3.01
C VAL A 12 -25.56 -4.45 4.19
N ASP A 13 -26.58 -3.78 4.74
CA ASP A 13 -26.45 -2.91 5.92
C ASP A 13 -25.92 -3.69 7.14
N SER A 14 -26.43 -4.91 7.38
CA SER A 14 -25.99 -5.74 8.50
C SER A 14 -24.56 -6.26 8.33
N LEU A 15 -24.13 -6.53 7.09
CA LEU A 15 -22.75 -6.90 6.78
C LEU A 15 -21.81 -5.70 6.96
N VAL A 16 -22.22 -4.52 6.49
CA VAL A 16 -21.46 -3.28 6.65
C VAL A 16 -21.27 -2.97 8.13
N ASP A 17 -22.30 -3.13 8.97
CA ASP A 17 -22.21 -2.89 10.42
C ASP A 17 -21.25 -3.87 11.11
N ALA A 18 -21.33 -5.16 10.77
CA ALA A 18 -20.41 -6.19 11.30
C ALA A 18 -18.95 -5.95 10.86
N VAL A 19 -18.73 -5.58 9.60
CA VAL A 19 -17.41 -5.19 9.07
C VAL A 19 -16.91 -3.94 9.78
N ARG A 20 -17.78 -2.96 10.05
CA ARG A 20 -17.43 -1.72 10.75
C ARG A 20 -16.99 -1.97 12.19
N GLY A 21 -17.63 -2.91 12.88
CA GLY A 21 -17.20 -3.40 14.20
C GLY A 21 -15.82 -4.06 14.16
N LEU A 22 -15.57 -4.92 13.16
CA LEU A 22 -14.29 -5.64 13.03
C LEU A 22 -13.13 -4.73 12.59
N VAL A 23 -13.40 -3.77 11.70
CA VAL A 23 -12.43 -2.77 11.23
C VAL A 23 -11.95 -1.89 12.38
N ASN A 24 -12.81 -1.55 13.34
CA ASN A 24 -12.44 -0.71 14.48
C ASN A 24 -11.39 -1.38 15.40
N GLU A 25 -11.36 -2.71 15.46
CA GLU A 25 -10.38 -3.48 16.25
C GLU A 25 -9.17 -3.94 15.41
N GLY A 26 -9.34 -4.13 14.09
CA GLY A 26 -8.32 -4.64 13.16
C GLY A 26 -7.47 -3.61 12.42
N VAL A 27 -7.90 -2.34 12.35
CA VAL A 27 -7.21 -1.27 11.60
C VAL A 27 -5.84 -0.90 12.16
N ASN A 28 -5.56 -1.22 13.44
CA ASN A 28 -4.31 -0.81 14.11
C ASN A 28 -3.06 -1.58 13.64
N ARG A 29 -3.18 -2.50 12.67
CA ARG A 29 -2.02 -3.15 12.06
C ARG A 29 -1.35 -2.23 11.06
N ARG A 30 -0.11 -1.83 11.39
CA ARG A 30 0.80 -1.05 10.56
C ARG A 30 2.05 -1.84 10.22
N VAL A 31 2.50 -1.72 8.98
CA VAL A 31 3.81 -2.20 8.52
C VAL A 31 4.81 -1.07 8.73
N VAL A 32 5.88 -1.35 9.45
CA VAL A 32 6.95 -0.39 9.77
C VAL A 32 8.22 -0.82 9.04
N VAL A 33 8.74 0.02 8.17
CA VAL A 33 10.05 -0.15 7.54
C VAL A 33 11.05 0.68 8.33
N ARG A 34 12.14 0.04 8.73
CA ARG A 34 13.25 0.68 9.44
C ARG A 34 14.50 0.65 8.60
N ASP A 35 15.33 1.68 8.73
CA ASP A 35 16.67 1.70 8.15
C ASP A 35 17.67 0.89 9.00
N SER A 36 18.89 0.72 8.51
CA SER A 36 20.04 0.13 9.20
C SER A 36 20.32 0.75 10.58
N LYS A 37 19.87 2.00 10.81
CA LYS A 37 19.98 2.70 12.11
C LYS A 37 18.77 2.49 13.05
N ASP A 38 17.87 1.57 12.72
CA ASP A 38 16.59 1.30 13.42
C ASP A 38 15.59 2.47 13.39
N ASP A 39 15.88 3.52 12.62
CA ASP A 39 14.99 4.67 12.42
C ASP A 39 13.82 4.31 11.50
N VAL A 40 12.62 4.75 11.86
CA VAL A 40 11.39 4.46 11.13
C VAL A 40 11.30 5.34 9.89
N VAL A 41 11.60 4.75 8.72
CA VAL A 41 11.57 5.47 7.44
C VAL A 41 10.19 5.50 6.80
N LEU A 42 9.33 4.51 7.10
CA LEU A 42 8.00 4.42 6.52
C LEU A 42 7.07 3.57 7.41
N GLU A 43 5.88 4.09 7.73
CA GLU A 43 4.79 3.33 8.36
C GLU A 43 3.54 3.38 7.50
N VAL A 44 2.99 2.22 7.16
CA VAL A 44 1.76 2.12 6.35
C VAL A 44 0.77 1.15 7.00
N PRO A 45 -0.50 1.55 7.22
CA PRO A 45 -1.54 0.62 7.69
C PRO A 45 -1.83 -0.48 6.68
N VAL A 46 -1.95 -1.73 7.15
CA VAL A 46 -2.29 -2.88 6.29
C VAL A 46 -3.66 -2.69 5.63
N ALA A 47 -4.61 -2.07 6.35
CA ALA A 47 -5.93 -1.75 5.83
C ALA A 47 -5.88 -0.85 4.59
N LEU A 48 -4.94 0.10 4.54
CA LEU A 48 -4.72 0.96 3.37
C LEU A 48 -4.30 0.11 2.16
N GLY A 49 -3.40 -0.86 2.37
CA GLY A 49 -2.98 -1.79 1.33
C GLY A 49 -4.13 -2.64 0.78
N LEU A 50 -5.02 -3.13 1.65
CA LEU A 50 -6.19 -3.91 1.23
C LEU A 50 -7.18 -3.08 0.39
N VAL A 51 -7.54 -1.88 0.88
CA VAL A 51 -8.41 -0.96 0.14
C VAL A 51 -7.78 -0.58 -1.20
N ALA A 52 -6.48 -0.27 -1.20
CA ALA A 52 -5.74 0.05 -2.41
C ALA A 52 -5.72 -1.14 -3.39
N ALA A 53 -5.53 -2.38 -2.92
CA ALA A 53 -5.53 -3.56 -3.79
C ALA A 53 -6.89 -3.81 -4.46
N LEU A 54 -8.00 -3.59 -3.73
CA LEU A 54 -9.35 -3.73 -4.29
C LEU A 54 -9.72 -2.58 -5.23
N ALA A 55 -9.30 -1.36 -4.92
CA ALA A 55 -9.53 -0.19 -5.76
C ALA A 55 -8.55 -0.09 -6.94
N ALA A 56 -7.40 -0.77 -6.86
CA ALA A 56 -6.32 -0.69 -7.83
C ALA A 56 -6.77 -0.91 -9.27
N PRO A 57 -7.63 -1.89 -9.63
CA PRO A 57 -8.03 -2.09 -11.02
C PRO A 57 -8.72 -0.88 -11.62
N VAL A 58 -9.69 -0.30 -10.90
CA VAL A 58 -10.47 0.87 -11.36
C VAL A 58 -9.57 2.11 -11.44
N VAL A 59 -8.80 2.35 -10.37
CA VAL A 59 -7.86 3.48 -10.32
C VAL A 59 -6.78 3.34 -11.39
N THR A 60 -6.31 2.13 -11.69
CA THR A 60 -5.31 1.88 -12.74
C THR A 60 -5.86 2.21 -14.13
N THR A 61 -7.10 1.81 -14.46
CA THR A 61 -7.70 2.17 -15.75
C THR A 61 -7.77 3.69 -15.92
N ILE A 62 -8.23 4.40 -14.89
CA ILE A 62 -8.32 5.86 -14.91
C ILE A 62 -6.92 6.49 -14.95
N GLY A 63 -6.00 6.01 -14.12
CA GLY A 63 -4.64 6.52 -13.98
C GLY A 63 -3.81 6.35 -15.25
N VAL A 64 -3.94 5.20 -15.93
CA VAL A 64 -3.30 4.98 -17.24
C VAL A 64 -3.86 5.94 -18.27
N GLY A 65 -5.18 6.10 -18.37
CA GLY A 65 -5.80 7.06 -19.27
C GLY A 65 -5.34 8.50 -19.00
N ALA A 66 -5.31 8.89 -17.73
CA ALA A 66 -4.84 10.20 -17.30
C ALA A 66 -3.35 10.42 -17.60
N ALA A 67 -2.51 9.39 -17.44
CA ALA A 67 -1.07 9.47 -17.73
C ALA A 67 -0.78 9.61 -19.23
N LEU A 68 -1.63 9.06 -20.11
CA LEU A 68 -1.48 9.21 -21.56
C LEU A 68 -1.88 10.60 -22.06
N VAL A 69 -2.92 11.20 -21.46
CA VAL A 69 -3.40 12.54 -21.83
C VAL A 69 -2.58 13.65 -21.16
N GLY A 70 -2.12 13.40 -19.93
CA GLY A 70 -1.25 14.31 -19.20
C GLY A 70 0.18 14.23 -19.73
N LYS A 71 0.77 15.38 -20.11
CA LYS A 71 2.22 15.49 -20.27
C LYS A 71 2.89 15.50 -18.88
N CYS A 72 2.91 14.32 -18.26
CA CYS A 72 3.50 14.05 -16.95
C CYS A 72 4.78 13.24 -17.14
N GLY A 73 5.92 13.80 -16.74
CA GLY A 73 7.19 13.07 -16.70
C GLY A 73 7.31 12.32 -15.38
N ILE A 74 7.36 10.99 -15.42
CA ILE A 74 7.66 10.17 -14.25
C ILE A 74 9.18 10.20 -14.05
N LYS A 75 9.67 11.03 -13.13
CA LYS A 75 11.08 11.01 -12.71
C LYS A 75 11.24 10.03 -11.56
N LEU A 76 11.96 8.94 -11.84
CA LEU A 76 12.35 7.98 -10.81
C LEU A 76 13.73 8.39 -10.29
N GLU A 77 13.77 8.96 -9.09
CA GLU A 77 15.02 9.25 -8.40
C GLU A 77 15.35 8.07 -7.49
N ASP A 78 16.31 7.24 -7.91
CA ASP A 78 16.89 6.23 -7.03
C ASP A 78 17.80 6.94 -6.03
N ARG A 79 17.36 6.98 -4.76
CA ARG A 79 18.17 7.51 -3.65
C ARG A 79 19.06 6.43 -3.03
N ARG A 80 19.29 5.29 -3.69
CA ARG A 80 20.22 4.26 -3.20
C ARG A 80 21.63 4.61 -3.67
N HIS A 81 22.23 5.55 -2.95
CA HIS A 81 23.60 5.49 -2.40
C HIS A 81 24.14 6.90 -2.12
N PRO A 82 24.33 7.25 -0.85
CA PRO A 82 25.57 7.90 -0.47
C PRO A 82 26.25 7.09 0.64
N GLY A 83 27.40 6.50 0.31
CA GLY A 83 28.48 6.33 1.29
C GLY A 83 28.54 4.99 2.00
N GLY A 84 28.65 3.90 1.24
CA GLY A 84 29.39 2.73 1.69
C GLY A 84 30.89 3.04 1.69
N GLN A 85 31.36 3.79 2.69
CA GLN A 85 32.78 3.93 3.01
C GLN A 85 32.99 3.46 4.44
N SER A 86 33.24 2.16 4.61
CA SER A 86 34.06 1.67 5.71
C SER A 86 34.58 0.26 5.41
N ALA A 87 35.78 0.24 4.83
CA ALA A 87 36.87 -0.70 5.01
C ALA A 87 36.54 -2.19 5.31
N ALA A 88 36.81 -3.04 4.32
CA ALA A 88 37.62 -4.24 4.54
C ALA A 88 38.33 -4.58 3.23
N THR A 89 39.59 -4.18 3.13
CA THR A 89 40.57 -4.82 2.25
C THR A 89 40.50 -6.32 2.48
N VAL A 90 40.05 -7.08 1.49
CA VAL A 90 40.31 -8.52 1.42
C VAL A 90 41.44 -8.71 0.41
N ASP A 91 42.63 -8.39 0.88
CA ASP A 91 43.89 -8.92 0.38
C ASP A 91 44.12 -10.22 1.15
N THR A 92 43.86 -11.35 0.50
CA THR A 92 44.41 -12.66 0.90
C THR A 92 44.30 -13.57 -0.32
N ASP A 93 45.41 -13.76 -1.03
CA ASP A 93 46.10 -15.05 -1.08
C ASP A 93 47.15 -15.05 -2.22
N GLN A 94 48.39 -14.76 -1.83
CA GLN A 94 49.60 -15.08 -2.55
C GLN A 94 50.29 -16.18 -1.75
N VAL A 95 50.13 -17.46 -2.12
CA VAL A 95 51.16 -18.51 -2.01
C VAL A 95 50.95 -19.57 -3.09
#